data_AF-A0A356NWK9-F1
#
_entry.id   AF-A0A356NWK9-F1
#
_cell.length_a   1.000
_cell.length_b   1.000
_cell.length_c   1.000
_cell.angle_alpha   90.00
_cell.angle_beta   90.00
_cell.angle_gamma   90.00
#
_symmetry.space_group_name_H-M   'P 1'
#
loop_
_entity.id
_entity.type
_entity.pdbx_description
1 polymer ?
#
loop_
_entity_poly.entity_id
_entity_poly.type
_entity_poly.pdbx_seq_one_letter_code
_entity_poly.pdbx_strand_id
1 'polypeptide(L)'
;MSTTDMSTTARKTGPLVAAGIALMALAGGGAALADEDALTLDMTPQTARYWRFLSDRVMGGVSDGRVDFVTLDGRPAARMTGDVSTANNGGFIQFRAGLDMRGLPDAGADLAGITISARGNDQTYFIHLRTNDTRRPWHYYSAAFTVDQQWQTFTLPFSDFKHSAGLAPLTPPPD
;
A
#
# COMPACT_ATOMS: atom_id res chain seq x y z
N MET A 1 -13.59 4.57 -48.26
CA MET A 1 -12.62 3.66 -47.61
C MET A 1 -12.06 4.43 -46.43
N SER A 2 -12.76 4.39 -45.29
CA SER A 2 -12.41 5.16 -44.09
C SER A 2 -11.59 4.27 -43.17
N THR A 3 -10.36 4.66 -42.90
CA THR A 3 -9.56 4.08 -41.83
C THR A 3 -9.65 5.02 -40.64
N THR A 4 -10.33 4.54 -39.61
CA THR A 4 -10.62 5.22 -38.36
C THR A 4 -9.35 5.52 -37.58
N ASP A 5 -9.26 6.76 -37.13
CA ASP A 5 -8.26 7.33 -36.24
C ASP A 5 -8.26 6.58 -34.89
N MET A 6 -7.16 5.90 -34.55
CA MET A 6 -6.99 5.30 -33.23
C MET A 6 -6.52 6.39 -32.25
N SER A 7 -7.50 7.03 -31.62
CA SER A 7 -7.34 7.81 -30.39
C SER A 7 -6.56 7.01 -29.34
N THR A 8 -5.26 7.29 -29.21
CA THR A 8 -4.47 6.86 -28.05
C THR A 8 -4.82 7.75 -26.88
N THR A 9 -5.64 7.22 -25.97
CA THR A 9 -5.98 7.80 -24.67
C THR A 9 -4.71 8.26 -23.95
N ALA A 10 -4.67 9.54 -23.56
CA ALA A 10 -3.57 10.12 -22.79
C ALA A 10 -3.32 9.29 -21.51
N ARG A 11 -2.10 8.77 -21.36
CA ARG A 11 -1.66 8.08 -20.14
C ARG A 11 -1.62 9.09 -19.00
N LYS A 12 -2.39 8.84 -17.93
CA LYS A 12 -2.32 9.59 -16.67
C LYS A 12 -1.03 9.22 -15.92
N THR A 13 0.10 9.76 -16.36
CA THR A 13 1.42 9.66 -15.72
C THR A 13 1.48 10.61 -14.52
N GLY A 14 0.80 10.26 -13.43
CA GLY A 14 0.94 10.95 -12.14
C GLY A 14 1.63 10.05 -11.11
N PRO A 15 2.48 10.59 -10.21
CA PRO A 15 3.10 9.80 -9.15
C PRO A 15 2.09 9.39 -8.07
N LEU A 16 2.29 8.24 -7.43
CA LEU A 16 1.65 7.91 -6.16
C LEU A 16 2.39 8.62 -5.03
N VAL A 17 1.65 9.24 -4.11
CA VAL A 17 2.20 9.78 -2.87
C VAL A 17 1.45 9.20 -1.69
N ALA A 18 2.14 8.47 -0.82
CA ALA A 18 1.60 8.02 0.47
C ALA A 18 2.28 8.81 1.60
N ALA A 19 1.51 9.39 2.52
CA ALA A 19 2.01 10.00 3.76
C ALA A 19 1.56 9.15 4.96
N GLY A 20 2.44 8.25 5.38
CA GLY A 20 2.24 7.47 6.60
C GLY A 20 1.26 6.32 6.44
N ILE A 21 1.64 5.18 7.02
CA ILE A 21 0.75 4.04 7.26
C ILE A 21 0.68 3.91 8.78
N ALA A 22 -0.51 3.83 9.34
CA ALA A 22 -0.76 3.56 10.75
C ALA A 22 -1.55 2.26 10.89
N LEU A 23 -1.21 1.43 11.87
CA LEU A 23 -2.02 0.28 12.26
C LEU A 23 -3.03 0.75 13.30
N MET A 24 -4.31 0.56 13.02
CA MET A 24 -5.40 1.00 13.89
C MET A 24 -5.66 -0.05 14.97
N ALA A 25 -5.75 0.36 16.23
CA ALA A 25 -6.30 -0.47 17.30
C ALA A 25 -7.84 -0.36 17.36
N LEU A 26 -8.48 -1.30 18.06
CA LEU A 26 -9.92 -1.30 18.32
C LEU A 26 -10.32 -0.16 19.28
N ALA A 27 -10.39 1.08 18.78
CA ALA A 27 -11.02 2.16 19.53
C ALA A 27 -12.54 1.98 19.54
N GLY A 28 -13.12 1.81 20.73
CA GLY A 28 -14.56 1.76 20.92
C GLY A 28 -15.25 3.02 20.35
N GLY A 29 -16.03 2.82 19.28
CA GLY A 29 -17.08 3.72 18.78
C GLY A 29 -16.78 5.23 18.78
N GLY A 30 -16.17 5.74 17.73
CA GLY A 30 -16.08 7.19 17.48
C GLY A 30 -15.16 7.53 16.32
N ALA A 31 -15.47 8.59 15.59
CA ALA A 31 -14.81 8.97 14.33
C ALA A 31 -13.28 9.09 14.42
N ALA A 32 -12.63 8.79 13.29
CA ALA A 32 -11.20 8.81 13.05
C ALA A 32 -10.47 10.00 13.70
N LEU A 33 -9.75 9.71 14.77
CA LEU A 33 -8.60 10.48 15.22
C LEU A 33 -7.48 9.47 15.43
N ALA A 34 -6.26 9.85 15.04
CA ALA A 34 -5.07 9.04 15.23
C ALA A 34 -5.06 8.55 16.68
N ASP A 35 -5.22 7.24 16.83
CA ASP A 35 -5.21 6.58 18.12
C ASP A 35 -3.81 6.71 18.70
N GLU A 36 -3.67 7.22 19.92
CA GLU A 36 -2.37 7.36 20.58
C GLU A 36 -1.74 5.97 20.85
N ASP A 37 -2.53 4.90 20.74
CA ASP A 37 -2.12 3.49 20.80
C ASP A 37 -1.88 2.85 19.41
N ALA A 38 -2.02 3.58 18.30
CA ALA A 38 -1.74 3.07 16.96
C ALA A 38 -0.25 2.96 16.66
N LEU A 39 0.24 1.75 16.32
CA LEU A 39 1.58 1.60 15.75
C LEU A 39 1.67 2.36 14.42
N THR A 40 2.40 3.46 14.42
CA THR A 40 2.59 4.29 13.23
C THR A 40 3.90 3.95 12.52
N LEU A 41 3.81 3.63 11.24
CA LEU A 41 4.94 3.54 10.33
C LEU A 41 5.19 4.90 9.68
N ASP A 42 6.08 5.66 10.30
CA ASP A 42 6.50 6.95 9.76
C ASP A 42 7.18 6.79 8.40
N MET A 43 6.81 7.67 7.46
CA MET A 43 7.43 7.76 6.13
C MET A 43 8.35 8.97 6.06
N THR A 44 9.40 8.95 6.87
CA THR A 44 10.41 10.02 6.96
C THR A 44 11.71 9.60 6.28
N PRO A 45 12.61 10.54 5.95
CA PRO A 45 13.95 10.20 5.47
C PRO A 45 14.72 9.28 6.43
N GLN A 46 14.47 9.34 7.73
CA GLN A 46 15.11 8.51 8.75
C GLN A 46 14.62 7.05 8.70
N THR A 47 13.36 6.83 8.38
CA THR A 47 12.78 5.48 8.26
C THR A 47 12.95 4.89 6.87
N ALA A 48 13.37 5.69 5.87
CA ALA A 48 13.59 5.26 4.49
C ALA A 48 14.41 3.96 4.35
N ARG A 49 15.40 3.76 5.23
CA ARG A 49 16.26 2.56 5.26
C ARG A 49 15.52 1.24 5.49
N TYR A 50 14.31 1.29 6.05
CA TYR A 50 13.47 0.11 6.31
C TYR A 50 12.57 -0.24 5.12
N TRP A 51 12.48 0.65 4.14
CA TRP A 51 11.66 0.47 2.95
C TRP A 51 12.51 0.03 1.76
N ARG A 52 11.95 -0.85 0.94
CA ARG A 52 12.58 -1.34 -0.29
C ARG A 52 11.62 -1.20 -1.45
N PHE A 53 12.10 -0.61 -2.54
CA PHE A 53 11.39 -0.59 -3.83
C PHE A 53 11.51 -1.95 -4.53
N LEU A 54 10.44 -2.36 -5.20
CA LEU A 54 10.41 -3.53 -6.09
C LEU A 54 9.56 -3.20 -7.32
N SER A 55 9.88 -3.81 -8.45
CA SER A 55 9.04 -3.79 -9.64
C SER A 55 8.89 -5.20 -10.21
N ASP A 56 8.01 -5.32 -11.20
CA ASP A 56 7.79 -6.56 -11.97
C ASP A 56 9.03 -7.12 -12.69
N ARG A 57 10.14 -6.37 -12.72
CA ARG A 57 11.45 -6.84 -13.21
C ARG A 57 11.93 -8.10 -12.52
N VAL A 58 11.50 -8.36 -11.29
CA VAL A 58 11.79 -9.64 -10.59
C VAL A 58 11.19 -10.86 -11.29
N MET A 59 10.22 -10.66 -12.18
CA MET A 59 9.59 -11.69 -13.02
C MET A 59 9.89 -11.50 -14.52
N GLY A 60 10.79 -10.57 -14.89
CA GLY A 60 11.11 -10.25 -16.29
C GLY A 60 10.28 -9.12 -16.93
N GLY A 61 9.43 -8.45 -16.13
CA GLY A 61 8.72 -7.24 -16.52
C GLY A 61 9.64 -6.06 -16.86
N VAL A 62 9.07 -4.97 -17.37
CA VAL A 62 9.82 -3.78 -17.80
C VAL A 62 9.42 -2.49 -17.06
N SER A 63 8.63 -2.61 -15.98
CA SER A 63 8.25 -1.44 -15.19
C SER A 63 9.46 -0.87 -14.44
N ASP A 64 9.53 0.45 -14.41
CA ASP A 64 10.59 1.20 -13.74
C ASP A 64 10.02 2.16 -12.72
N GLY A 65 10.80 2.49 -11.70
CA GLY A 65 10.40 3.48 -10.72
C GLY A 65 11.35 3.57 -9.54
N ARG A 66 10.91 4.35 -8.56
CA ARG A 66 11.61 4.58 -7.30
C ARG A 66 10.64 5.01 -6.22
N VAL A 67 11.10 4.93 -4.98
CA VAL A 67 10.46 5.56 -3.83
C VAL A 67 11.41 6.60 -3.25
N ASP A 68 10.93 7.83 -3.12
CA ASP A 68 11.63 8.91 -2.42
C ASP A 68 10.93 9.21 -1.09
N PHE A 69 11.67 9.52 -0.04
CA PHE A 69 11.11 10.01 1.22
C PHE A 69 11.30 11.53 1.27
N VAL A 70 10.19 12.27 1.21
CA VAL A 70 10.16 13.72 0.99
C VAL A 70 9.17 14.39 1.95
N THR A 71 9.28 15.71 2.10
CA THR A 71 8.23 16.51 2.74
C THR A 71 7.32 17.09 1.67
N LEU A 72 6.02 16.78 1.71
CA LEU A 72 5.00 17.31 0.82
C LEU A 72 3.92 17.99 1.65
N ASP A 73 3.55 19.22 1.30
CA ASP A 73 2.51 19.99 1.98
C ASP A 73 2.75 20.08 3.52
N GLY A 74 4.02 20.16 3.92
CA GLY A 74 4.45 20.20 5.32
C GLY A 74 4.47 18.85 6.04
N ARG A 75 4.23 17.73 5.34
CA ARG A 75 4.15 16.38 5.93
C ARG A 75 5.21 15.44 5.34
N PRO A 76 5.88 14.62 6.17
CA PRO A 76 6.77 13.57 5.66
C PRO A 76 5.97 12.49 4.92
N ALA A 77 6.45 12.07 3.75
CA ALA A 77 5.76 11.16 2.85
C ALA A 77 6.72 10.29 2.04
N ALA A 78 6.28 9.07 1.70
CA ALA A 78 6.90 8.24 0.67
C ALA A 78 6.23 8.54 -0.67
N ARG A 79 7.00 9.04 -1.63
CA ARG A 79 6.56 9.30 -3.00
C ARG A 79 7.08 8.19 -3.91
N MET A 80 6.17 7.37 -4.42
CA MET A 80 6.47 6.35 -5.43
C MET A 80 6.18 6.89 -6.83
N THR A 81 7.22 6.96 -7.66
CA THR A 81 7.13 7.43 -9.05
C THR A 81 7.67 6.37 -9.99
N GLY A 82 7.02 6.16 -11.12
CA GLY A 82 7.49 5.18 -12.09
C GLY A 82 6.53 4.98 -13.25
N ASP A 83 7.01 4.25 -14.25
CA ASP A 83 6.25 3.83 -15.42
C ASP A 83 5.91 2.35 -15.28
N VAL A 84 4.61 2.04 -15.31
CA VAL A 84 4.09 0.68 -15.22
C VAL A 84 3.73 0.16 -16.61
N SER A 85 4.19 -1.04 -16.93
CA SER A 85 3.93 -1.71 -18.20
C SER A 85 3.47 -3.14 -17.96
N THR A 86 2.48 -3.59 -18.73
CA THR A 86 1.99 -4.97 -18.73
C THR A 86 2.81 -5.89 -19.65
N ALA A 87 3.83 -5.36 -20.33
CA ALA A 87 4.73 -6.17 -21.16
C ALA A 87 5.49 -7.20 -20.30
N ASN A 88 5.81 -8.34 -20.90
CA ASN A 88 6.51 -9.46 -20.26
C ASN A 88 5.83 -9.99 -18.99
N ASN A 89 4.49 -10.05 -18.99
CA ASN A 89 3.69 -10.47 -17.83
C ASN A 89 3.94 -9.61 -16.57
N GLY A 90 4.33 -8.35 -16.79
CA GLY A 90 4.53 -7.37 -15.74
C GLY A 90 3.22 -6.71 -15.31
N GLY A 91 3.34 -5.49 -14.77
CA GLY A 91 2.20 -4.64 -14.42
C GLY A 91 2.25 -4.07 -13.02
N PHE A 92 3.42 -3.99 -12.37
CA PHE A 92 3.49 -3.35 -11.05
C PHE A 92 4.83 -2.69 -10.71
N ILE A 93 4.71 -1.68 -9.87
CA ILE A 93 5.75 -1.13 -9.00
C ILE A 93 5.21 -1.11 -7.57
N GLN A 94 6.08 -1.34 -6.59
CA GLN A 94 5.69 -1.40 -5.19
C GLN A 94 6.86 -0.99 -4.29
N PHE A 95 6.56 -0.69 -3.04
CA PHE A 95 7.56 -0.61 -1.99
C PHE A 95 7.04 -1.34 -0.76
N ARG A 96 7.95 -1.92 0.04
CA ARG A 96 7.60 -2.70 1.22
C ARG A 96 8.54 -2.40 2.37
N ALA A 97 8.02 -2.52 3.58
CA ALA A 97 8.81 -2.60 4.81
C ALA A 97 8.54 -3.95 5.49
N GLY A 98 9.52 -4.42 6.26
CA GLY A 98 9.30 -5.51 7.21
C GLY A 98 8.81 -4.92 8.53
N LEU A 99 7.76 -5.49 9.08
CA LEU A 99 7.25 -5.19 10.41
C LEU A 99 7.49 -6.42 11.30
N ASP A 100 7.93 -6.19 12.54
CA ASP A 100 7.94 -7.22 13.56
C ASP A 100 6.87 -6.88 14.61
N MET A 101 5.73 -7.55 14.52
CA MET A 101 4.58 -7.35 15.42
C MET A 101 4.85 -7.91 16.84
N ARG A 102 5.84 -8.78 17.02
CA ARG A 102 6.16 -9.40 18.33
C ARG A 102 6.63 -8.39 19.37
N GLY A 103 7.04 -7.19 18.94
CA GLY A 103 7.40 -6.09 19.83
C GLY A 103 6.22 -5.26 20.33
N LEU A 104 4.99 -5.54 19.87
CA LEU A 104 3.79 -4.82 20.27
C LEU A 104 3.13 -5.41 21.52
N PRO A 105 2.40 -4.61 22.32
CA PRO A 105 1.52 -5.11 23.37
C PRO A 105 0.59 -6.20 22.83
N ASP A 106 0.47 -7.30 23.58
CA ASP A 106 -0.31 -8.49 23.21
C ASP A 106 -0.07 -8.99 21.79
N ALA A 107 1.15 -8.81 21.27
CA ALA A 107 1.55 -9.13 19.90
C ALA A 107 0.64 -8.52 18.82
N GLY A 108 0.00 -7.39 19.11
CA GLY A 108 -0.92 -6.73 18.19
C GLY A 108 -2.32 -7.35 18.14
N ALA A 109 -2.73 -8.12 19.14
CA ALA A 109 -4.06 -8.75 19.21
C ALA A 109 -5.22 -7.74 19.10
N ASP A 110 -5.02 -6.50 19.56
CA ASP A 110 -6.03 -5.44 19.53
C ASP A 110 -6.07 -4.64 18.22
N LEU A 111 -5.23 -4.99 17.25
CA LEU A 111 -5.22 -4.32 15.94
C LEU A 111 -6.45 -4.72 15.11
N ALA A 112 -7.17 -3.71 14.61
CA ALA A 112 -8.40 -3.87 13.83
C ALA A 112 -8.18 -3.74 12.32
N GLY A 113 -7.08 -3.12 11.91
CA GLY A 113 -6.85 -2.78 10.51
C GLY A 113 -5.70 -1.81 10.29
N ILE A 114 -5.67 -1.23 9.09
CA ILE A 114 -4.65 -0.29 8.65
C ILE A 114 -5.33 1.01 8.23
N THR A 115 -4.82 2.14 8.71
CA THR A 115 -5.13 3.46 8.17
C THR A 115 -3.94 3.99 7.38
N ILE A 116 -4.18 4.57 6.22
CA ILE A 116 -3.15 5.18 5.37
C ILE A 116 -3.63 6.56 4.93
N SER A 117 -2.77 7.58 5.00
CA SER A 117 -3.05 8.85 4.33
C SER A 117 -2.34 8.86 2.98
N ALA A 118 -3.07 9.07 1.90
CA ALA A 118 -2.53 8.99 0.55
C ALA A 118 -3.20 9.97 -0.41
N ARG A 119 -2.49 10.32 -1.48
CA ARG A 119 -2.98 10.99 -2.68
C ARG A 119 -2.25 10.46 -3.91
N GLY A 120 -2.83 10.60 -5.08
CA GLY A 120 -2.22 10.13 -6.30
C GLY A 120 -2.92 10.62 -7.55
N ASN A 121 -3.17 9.68 -8.46
CA ASN A 121 -3.38 9.91 -9.88
C ASN A 121 -4.70 9.29 -10.38
N ASP A 122 -5.73 9.25 -9.52
CA ASP A 122 -7.02 8.62 -9.81
C ASP A 122 -6.90 7.11 -10.12
N GLN A 123 -5.99 6.41 -9.44
CA GLN A 123 -5.76 4.98 -9.62
C GLN A 123 -6.03 4.20 -8.33
N THR A 124 -6.32 2.91 -8.51
CA THR A 124 -6.47 1.96 -7.41
C THR A 124 -5.11 1.39 -7.03
N TYR A 125 -4.84 1.39 -5.73
CA TYR A 125 -3.67 0.81 -5.12
C TYR A 125 -4.07 -0.29 -4.15
N PHE A 126 -3.10 -1.13 -3.78
CA PHE A 126 -3.31 -2.26 -2.89
C PHE A 126 -2.33 -2.20 -1.73
N ILE A 127 -2.82 -2.48 -0.53
CA ILE A 127 -1.96 -2.84 0.60
C ILE A 127 -1.87 -4.36 0.63
N HIS A 128 -0.64 -4.88 0.65
CA HIS A 128 -0.37 -6.31 0.77
C HIS A 128 0.19 -6.62 2.15
N LEU A 129 -0.41 -7.60 2.82
CA LEU A 129 0.06 -8.13 4.10
C LEU A 129 0.56 -9.56 3.93
N ARG A 130 1.68 -9.83 4.58
CA ARG A 130 2.27 -11.16 4.70
C ARG A 130 2.50 -11.45 6.17
N THR A 131 1.86 -12.51 6.66
CA THR A 131 1.96 -13.03 8.02
C THR A 131 2.82 -14.29 8.02
N ASN A 132 3.11 -14.87 9.19
CA ASN A 132 3.82 -16.14 9.29
C ASN A 132 3.06 -17.31 8.64
N ASP A 133 1.74 -17.18 8.47
CA ASP A 133 0.91 -18.12 7.73
C ASP A 133 1.04 -18.02 6.20
N THR A 134 1.60 -16.91 5.70
CA THR A 134 1.90 -16.71 4.27
C THR A 134 3.30 -17.20 3.90
N ARG A 135 3.62 -18.44 4.29
CA ARG A 135 4.96 -19.05 4.10
C ARG A 135 5.40 -19.17 2.64
N ARG A 136 4.44 -19.24 1.71
CA ARG A 136 4.71 -19.27 0.27
C ARG A 136 4.83 -17.83 -0.25
N PRO A 137 5.82 -17.50 -1.12
CA PRO A 137 6.06 -16.13 -1.55
C PRO A 137 4.90 -15.51 -2.35
N TRP A 138 4.03 -16.33 -2.93
CA TRP A 138 2.81 -15.89 -3.63
C TRP A 138 1.58 -15.81 -2.74
N HIS A 139 1.66 -16.17 -1.45
CA HIS A 139 0.56 -15.98 -0.50
C HIS A 139 0.66 -14.59 0.11
N TYR A 140 -0.43 -13.85 0.04
CA TYR A 140 -0.62 -12.56 0.69
C TYR A 140 -2.10 -12.29 0.90
N TYR A 141 -2.37 -11.37 1.80
CA TYR A 141 -3.67 -10.74 1.98
C TYR A 141 -3.64 -9.36 1.32
N SER A 142 -4.71 -8.97 0.63
CA SER A 142 -4.77 -7.66 -0.04
C SER A 142 -6.08 -6.94 0.19
N ALA A 143 -6.00 -5.63 0.41
CA ALA A 143 -7.13 -4.71 0.37
C ALA A 143 -6.82 -3.58 -0.63
N ALA A 144 -7.85 -3.14 -1.35
CA ALA A 144 -7.74 -2.11 -2.38
C ALA A 144 -8.27 -0.76 -1.87
N PHE A 145 -7.66 0.33 -2.29
CA PHE A 145 -8.15 1.69 -2.06
C PHE A 145 -7.85 2.55 -3.30
N THR A 146 -8.72 3.52 -3.60
CA THR A 146 -8.56 4.39 -4.77
C THR A 146 -8.28 5.80 -4.30
N VAL A 147 -7.20 6.39 -4.83
CA VAL A 147 -6.74 7.73 -4.45
C VAL A 147 -7.06 8.74 -5.54
N ASP A 148 -7.38 9.96 -5.16
CA ASP A 148 -7.45 11.11 -6.07
C ASP A 148 -6.27 12.08 -5.81
N GLN A 149 -6.30 13.26 -6.41
CA GLN A 149 -5.22 14.26 -6.29
C GLN A 149 -5.17 14.95 -4.92
N GLN A 150 -6.18 14.77 -4.08
CA GLN A 150 -6.29 15.36 -2.74
C GLN A 150 -5.81 14.37 -1.68
N TRP A 151 -5.32 14.90 -0.56
CA TRP A 151 -4.99 14.07 0.60
C TRP A 151 -6.25 13.47 1.20
N GLN A 152 -6.28 12.14 1.28
CA GLN A 152 -7.37 11.38 1.86
C GLN A 152 -6.81 10.37 2.87
N THR A 153 -7.60 10.07 3.89
CA THR A 153 -7.30 9.01 4.86
C THR A 153 -8.19 7.82 4.57
N PHE A 154 -7.59 6.67 4.32
CA PHE A 154 -8.26 5.40 4.04
C PHE A 154 -8.10 4.49 5.24
N THR A 155 -9.22 4.01 5.79
CA THR A 155 -9.23 2.98 6.83
C THR A 155 -9.61 1.65 6.18
N LEU A 156 -8.75 0.66 6.38
CA LEU A 156 -8.82 -0.68 5.81
C LEU A 156 -8.88 -1.69 6.96
N PRO A 157 -10.08 -2.04 7.45
CA PRO A 157 -10.28 -3.10 8.42
C PRO A 157 -9.66 -4.41 7.94
N PHE A 158 -9.12 -5.22 8.86
CA PHE A 158 -8.56 -6.54 8.53
C PHE A 158 -9.59 -7.50 7.91
N SER A 159 -10.89 -7.28 8.16
CA SER A 159 -11.98 -8.00 7.51
C SER A 159 -12.06 -7.79 5.99
N ASP A 160 -11.53 -6.67 5.48
CA ASP A 160 -11.60 -6.32 4.06
C ASP A 160 -10.47 -6.96 3.25
N PHE A 161 -9.47 -7.50 3.93
CA PHE A 161 -8.33 -8.15 3.31
C PHE A 161 -8.69 -9.55 2.82
N LYS A 162 -8.49 -9.77 1.52
CA LYS A 162 -8.77 -11.06 0.88
C LYS A 162 -7.48 -11.83 0.66
N HIS A 163 -7.48 -13.13 0.94
CA HIS A 163 -6.35 -13.99 0.64
C HIS A 163 -6.21 -14.19 -0.87
N SER A 164 -4.99 -14.03 -1.39
CA SER A 164 -4.61 -14.21 -2.80
C SER A 164 -5.12 -15.50 -3.48
N ALA A 165 -5.32 -16.58 -2.71
CA ALA A 165 -5.84 -17.85 -3.24
C ALA A 165 -7.39 -17.94 -3.32
N GLY A 166 -8.13 -16.87 -3.02
CA GLY A 166 -9.60 -16.85 -3.11
C GLY A 166 -10.34 -17.62 -2.00
N LEU A 167 -9.62 -18.06 -0.97
CA LEU A 167 -10.21 -18.66 0.23
C LEU A 167 -10.63 -17.52 1.18
N ALA A 168 -11.92 -17.36 1.44
CA ALA A 168 -12.39 -16.45 2.47
C ALA A 168 -13.66 -16.97 3.18
N PRO A 169 -13.86 -16.65 4.48
CA PRO A 169 -13.07 -15.70 5.27
C PRO A 169 -12.58 -16.31 6.63
N LEU A 170 -11.80 -15.65 7.51
CA LEU A 170 -11.84 -14.25 7.94
C LEU A 170 -10.52 -13.86 8.62
N THR A 171 -10.02 -12.66 8.32
CA THR A 171 -8.98 -11.93 9.07
C THR A 171 -7.56 -12.50 9.00
N PRO A 172 -6.56 -11.73 8.53
CA PRO A 172 -5.15 -12.04 8.78
C PRO A 172 -4.94 -12.21 10.30
N PRO A 173 -4.34 -13.31 10.77
CA PRO A 173 -4.02 -13.45 12.18
C PRO A 173 -2.88 -12.48 12.55
N PRO A 174 -2.80 -12.05 13.83
CA PRO A 174 -1.87 -11.01 14.27
C PRO A 174 -0.36 -11.38 14.25
N ASP A 175 0.03 -12.58 13.81
CA ASP A 175 1.38 -13.14 13.95
C ASP A 175 2.18 -13.46 12.67
#